data_AF-A0A7S3NVD4-F1
#
_entry.id   AF-A0A7S3NVD4-F1
#
_cell.length_a   1.000
_cell.length_b   1.000
_cell.length_c   1.000
_cell.angle_alpha   90.00
_cell.angle_beta   90.00
_cell.angle_gamma   90.00
#
_symmetry.space_group_name_H-M   'P 1'
#
loop_
_entity.id
_entity.type
_entity.pdbx_description
1 polymer ?
#
loop_
_entity_poly.entity_id
_entity_poly.type
_entity_poly.pdbx_seq_one_letter_code
_entity_poly.pdbx_strand_id
1 'polypeptide(L)'
;MKLKYFIEYMLYNKDDSPLYLFQSSIESRKKIKEIVRDYKVPKYFQDDYFKILGVDQRPPYRWLLIGPRRSGTTIHCDPLSTSAWNTSIQGHKKWILFPPSFSKEVAKGKKYKEKGADDEAVHYFKYIYPQILKNENIEKRYEFVQRPGETVFVPGRWWHCVLNLDETIAITQNYTNRGNFERVWRDTRKARKKMAVKWIRKMKQNDYDLYKRAIEINKKDGFLMYDLAKMKDIEWPYSASSSSSSSSTSLSDYDFEYSDIDMDNIEYNKEDINEKEVKLK
;
A
#
# COMPACT_ATOMS: atom_id res chain seq x y z
N MET A 1 20.45 5.15 6.71
CA MET A 1 20.76 6.11 7.81
C MET A 1 20.48 5.47 9.18
N LYS A 2 21.34 5.69 10.20
CA LYS A 2 21.09 5.22 11.58
C LYS A 2 20.09 6.14 12.29
N LEU A 3 19.28 5.61 13.21
CA LEU A 3 18.24 6.37 13.92
C LEU A 3 18.77 7.62 14.63
N LYS A 4 19.95 7.54 15.28
CA LYS A 4 20.55 8.70 15.96
C LYS A 4 20.79 9.90 15.01
N TYR A 5 21.21 9.63 13.78
CA TYR A 5 21.43 10.68 12.78
C TYR A 5 20.11 11.19 12.21
N PHE A 6 19.10 10.34 12.11
CA PHE A 6 17.76 10.77 11.71
C PHE A 6 17.13 11.70 12.76
N ILE A 7 17.29 11.40 14.06
CA ILE A 7 16.82 12.27 15.15
C ILE A 7 17.55 13.61 15.12
N GLU A 8 18.88 13.60 14.96
CA GLU A 8 19.67 14.83 14.80
C GLU A 8 19.19 15.66 13.60
N TYR A 9 18.98 15.00 12.45
CA TYR A 9 18.39 15.64 11.27
C TYR A 9 17.02 16.25 11.58
N MET A 10 16.12 15.52 12.26
CA MET A 10 14.79 16.02 12.62
C MET A 10 14.86 17.32 13.45
N LEU A 11 15.86 17.46 14.33
CA LEU A 11 16.01 18.63 15.21
C LEU A 11 16.52 19.87 14.46
N TYR A 12 17.36 19.70 13.43
CA TYR A 12 18.09 20.82 12.81
C TYR A 12 17.72 21.10 11.34
N ASN A 13 17.00 20.21 10.66
CA ASN A 13 16.63 20.38 9.26
C ASN A 13 15.76 21.64 9.03
N LYS A 14 15.87 22.20 7.83
CA LYS A 14 15.03 23.31 7.33
C LYS A 14 14.42 23.01 5.96
N ASP A 15 14.40 21.74 5.57
CA ASP A 15 14.00 21.30 4.25
C ASP A 15 12.50 21.56 4.02
N ASP A 16 12.11 21.87 2.79
CA ASP A 16 10.71 22.10 2.45
C ASP A 16 9.87 20.83 2.64
N SER A 17 10.34 19.69 2.11
CA SER A 17 9.86 18.34 2.42
C SER A 17 10.98 17.54 3.11
N PRO A 18 10.99 17.47 4.44
CA PRO A 18 12.03 16.74 5.17
C PRO A 18 11.96 15.23 4.95
N LEU A 19 13.10 14.55 5.14
CA LEU A 19 13.17 13.09 5.17
C LEU A 19 12.15 12.51 6.16
N TYR A 20 11.46 11.47 5.72
CA TYR A 20 10.43 10.78 6.48
C TYR A 20 10.79 9.32 6.70
N LEU A 21 10.94 8.88 7.95
CA LEU A 21 11.25 7.49 8.26
C LEU A 21 9.98 6.65 8.10
N PHE A 22 10.01 5.74 7.12
CA PHE A 22 8.89 4.87 6.75
C PHE A 22 9.31 3.39 6.83
N GLN A 23 9.50 2.87 8.05
CA GLN A 23 10.16 1.58 8.27
C GLN A 23 9.19 0.39 8.17
N SER A 24 9.34 -0.43 7.13
CA SER A 24 8.49 -1.59 6.83
C SER A 24 9.03 -2.93 7.33
N SER A 25 10.36 -3.04 7.44
CA SER A 25 11.09 -4.27 7.78
C SER A 25 11.14 -4.52 9.29
N ILE A 26 9.98 -4.48 9.94
CA ILE A 26 9.86 -4.61 11.40
C ILE A 26 10.08 -6.06 11.83
N GLU A 27 9.51 -7.03 11.11
CA GLU A 27 9.62 -8.45 11.42
C GLU A 27 11.01 -9.05 11.18
N SER A 28 11.73 -8.53 10.19
CA SER A 28 13.02 -9.07 9.74
C SER A 28 14.21 -8.58 10.56
N ARG A 29 14.09 -7.44 11.26
CA ARG A 29 15.19 -6.83 12.04
C ARG A 29 15.01 -7.07 13.53
N LYS A 30 15.89 -7.91 14.13
CA LYS A 30 15.82 -8.31 15.55
C LYS A 30 15.56 -7.17 16.53
N LYS A 31 16.31 -6.06 16.41
CA LYS A 31 16.17 -4.88 17.29
C LYS A 31 14.85 -4.14 17.14
N ILE A 32 14.32 -4.05 15.92
CA ILE A 32 13.08 -3.31 15.64
C ILE A 32 11.86 -4.18 15.96
N LYS A 33 11.98 -5.50 15.79
CA LYS A 33 10.92 -6.47 16.08
C LYS A 33 10.37 -6.36 17.49
N GLU A 34 11.16 -5.87 18.45
CA GLU A 34 10.72 -5.64 19.82
C GLU A 34 9.56 -4.64 19.90
N ILE A 35 9.48 -3.65 19.02
CA ILE A 35 8.39 -2.66 18.97
C ILE A 35 7.01 -3.29 18.76
N VAL A 36 6.97 -4.50 18.18
CA VAL A 36 5.72 -5.26 17.99
C VAL A 36 5.10 -5.65 19.32
N ARG A 37 5.88 -5.69 20.42
CA ARG A 37 5.40 -5.96 21.78
C ARG A 37 4.79 -4.73 22.45
N ASP A 38 5.12 -3.54 21.95
CA ASP A 38 4.73 -2.26 22.59
C ASP A 38 3.33 -1.80 22.19
N TYR A 39 2.67 -2.50 21.26
CA TYR A 39 1.28 -2.21 20.89
C TYR A 39 0.51 -3.47 20.51
N LYS A 40 -0.81 -3.34 20.51
CA LYS A 40 -1.74 -4.35 20.00
C LYS A 40 -2.49 -3.78 18.81
N VAL A 41 -2.70 -4.59 17.79
CA VAL A 41 -3.58 -4.23 16.67
C VAL A 41 -4.99 -3.97 17.25
N PRO A 42 -5.61 -2.81 16.95
CA PRO A 42 -6.95 -2.50 17.44
C PRO A 42 -7.94 -3.62 17.11
N LYS A 43 -8.89 -3.88 18.01
CA LYS A 43 -9.81 -5.04 17.93
C LYS A 43 -10.57 -5.16 16.60
N TYR A 44 -10.78 -4.04 15.90
CA TYR A 44 -11.49 -3.98 14.62
C TYR A 44 -10.67 -4.47 13.41
N PHE A 45 -9.35 -4.58 13.56
CA PHE A 45 -8.41 -4.81 12.45
C PHE A 45 -7.56 -6.08 12.65
N GLN A 46 -8.00 -6.98 13.53
CA GLN A 46 -7.27 -8.22 13.85
C GLN A 46 -7.40 -9.29 12.76
N ASP A 47 -8.47 -9.23 11.97
CA ASP A 47 -8.68 -10.09 10.81
C ASP A 47 -7.77 -9.66 9.66
N ASP A 48 -6.83 -10.53 9.28
CA ASP A 48 -5.89 -10.26 8.19
C ASP A 48 -5.61 -11.50 7.33
N TYR A 49 -6.29 -11.61 6.19
CA TYR A 49 -6.18 -12.76 5.29
C TYR A 49 -4.84 -12.85 4.56
N PHE A 50 -4.05 -11.77 4.49
CA PHE A 50 -2.68 -11.87 3.98
C PHE A 50 -1.75 -12.62 4.94
N LYS A 51 -2.12 -12.76 6.22
CA LYS A 51 -1.37 -13.57 7.18
C LYS A 51 -1.18 -15.02 6.73
N ILE A 52 -2.12 -15.58 5.96
CA ILE A 52 -2.04 -16.93 5.39
C ILE A 52 -0.80 -17.12 4.52
N LEU A 53 -0.30 -16.06 3.87
CA LEU A 53 0.94 -16.12 3.08
C LEU A 53 2.19 -16.35 3.95
N GLY A 54 2.13 -16.01 5.24
CA GLY A 54 3.30 -15.96 6.12
C GLY A 54 4.10 -14.67 5.91
N VAL A 55 4.95 -14.35 6.89
CA VAL A 55 5.70 -13.08 6.95
C VAL A 55 6.59 -12.87 5.71
N ASP A 56 7.21 -13.93 5.20
CA ASP A 56 8.20 -13.84 4.12
C ASP A 56 7.58 -13.72 2.71
N GLN A 57 6.29 -14.08 2.55
CA GLN A 57 5.65 -14.13 1.23
C GLN A 57 4.53 -13.10 1.07
N ARG A 58 4.10 -12.46 2.16
CA ARG A 58 3.10 -11.39 2.11
C ARG A 58 3.76 -10.05 1.69
N PRO A 59 2.99 -9.11 1.13
CA PRO A 59 3.48 -7.74 0.96
C PRO A 59 3.82 -7.11 2.32
N PRO A 60 4.73 -6.12 2.36
CA PRO A 60 4.88 -5.27 3.53
C PRO A 60 3.52 -4.67 3.90
N TYR A 61 3.20 -4.71 5.19
CA TYR A 61 1.84 -4.47 5.65
C TYR A 61 1.79 -3.62 6.93
N ARG A 62 2.93 -3.35 7.56
CA ARG A 62 3.01 -2.51 8.74
C ARG A 62 4.21 -1.60 8.66
N TRP A 63 4.06 -0.38 9.16
CA TRP A 63 5.11 0.61 9.12
C TRP A 63 5.19 1.38 10.44
N LEU A 64 6.42 1.60 10.89
CA LEU A 64 6.75 2.63 11.88
C LEU A 64 7.07 3.91 11.13
N LEU A 65 6.32 4.95 11.47
CA LEU A 65 6.40 6.26 10.85
C LEU A 65 6.98 7.25 11.86
N ILE A 66 8.10 7.88 11.52
CA ILE A 66 8.69 8.96 12.32
C ILE A 66 9.06 10.10 11.38
N GLY A 67 8.55 11.30 11.63
CA GLY A 67 8.81 12.43 10.74
C GLY A 67 8.66 13.78 11.42
N PRO A 68 9.46 14.78 11.04
CA PRO A 68 9.35 16.15 11.54
C PRO A 68 8.19 16.89 10.85
N ARG A 69 7.90 18.11 11.32
CA ARG A 69 6.96 19.02 10.65
C ARG A 69 7.27 19.15 9.16
N ARG A 70 6.21 19.23 8.32
CA ARG A 70 6.23 19.30 6.84
C ARG A 70 6.47 17.97 6.12
N SER A 71 7.03 16.95 6.77
CA SER A 71 7.08 15.61 6.18
C SER A 71 5.68 15.01 6.04
N GLY A 72 5.50 14.02 5.19
CA GLY A 72 4.19 13.41 4.98
C GLY A 72 4.16 12.40 3.85
N THR A 73 2.95 12.03 3.45
CA THR A 73 2.72 11.17 2.27
C THR A 73 1.73 11.87 1.36
N THR A 74 2.14 12.07 0.10
CA THR A 74 1.32 12.71 -0.93
C THR A 74 0.03 11.93 -1.19
N ILE A 75 -0.89 12.52 -1.97
CA ILE A 75 -2.19 11.92 -2.27
C ILE A 75 -2.03 10.57 -2.99
N HIS A 76 -2.60 9.52 -2.40
CA HIS A 76 -2.53 8.16 -2.98
C HIS A 76 -3.70 7.29 -2.54
N CYS A 77 -3.77 6.09 -3.12
CA CYS A 77 -4.61 4.99 -2.67
C CYS A 77 -3.71 3.85 -2.22
N ASP A 78 -4.11 3.14 -1.17
CA ASP A 78 -3.37 1.97 -0.70
C ASP A 78 -3.28 0.87 -1.77
N PRO A 79 -2.13 0.18 -1.87
CA PRO A 79 -1.89 -0.83 -2.89
C PRO A 79 -2.84 -2.03 -2.73
N LEU A 80 -3.14 -2.70 -3.84
CA LEU A 80 -4.03 -3.87 -3.89
C LEU A 80 -5.42 -3.62 -3.27
N SER A 81 -5.85 -2.36 -3.18
CA SER A 81 -7.13 -1.96 -2.59
C SER A 81 -7.35 -2.44 -1.14
N THR A 82 -6.26 -2.67 -0.40
CA THR A 82 -6.31 -2.95 1.04
C THR A 82 -6.96 -1.77 1.76
N SER A 83 -7.48 -2.03 2.96
CA SER A 83 -7.83 -0.95 3.88
C SER A 83 -6.69 -0.77 4.86
N ALA A 84 -6.61 0.40 5.48
CA ALA A 84 -5.55 0.70 6.43
C ALA A 84 -6.11 1.27 7.72
N TRP A 85 -5.32 1.16 8.78
CA TRP A 85 -5.51 1.94 10.00
C TRP A 85 -4.20 2.61 10.37
N ASN A 86 -4.27 3.85 10.86
CA ASN A 86 -3.12 4.64 11.27
C ASN A 86 -3.35 5.20 12.68
N THR A 87 -2.49 4.84 13.63
CA THR A 87 -2.53 5.38 15.00
C THR A 87 -1.41 6.39 15.19
N SER A 88 -1.76 7.64 15.51
CA SER A 88 -0.78 8.64 15.94
C SER A 88 -0.43 8.40 17.40
N ILE A 89 0.82 8.04 17.68
CA ILE A 89 1.30 7.85 19.06
C ILE A 89 1.72 9.21 19.63
N GLN A 90 2.40 10.01 18.82
CA GLN A 90 2.83 11.36 19.13
C GLN A 90 2.64 12.26 17.91
N GLY A 91 2.35 13.53 18.18
CA GLY A 91 2.19 14.58 17.19
C GLY A 91 0.84 14.56 16.48
N HIS A 92 0.69 15.51 15.56
CA HIS A 92 -0.54 15.83 14.85
C HIS A 92 -0.37 15.63 13.35
N LYS A 93 -1.36 14.98 12.73
CA LYS A 93 -1.37 14.72 11.28
C LYS A 93 -2.59 15.38 10.66
N LYS A 94 -2.38 16.20 9.62
CA LYS A 94 -3.47 16.74 8.80
C LYS A 94 -3.80 15.76 7.69
N TRP A 95 -5.08 15.41 7.58
CA TRP A 95 -5.61 14.46 6.62
C TRP A 95 -6.53 15.15 5.62
N ILE A 96 -6.45 14.71 4.37
CA ILE A 96 -7.48 14.91 3.35
C ILE A 96 -7.86 13.54 2.82
N LEU A 97 -9.16 13.27 2.69
CA LEU A 97 -9.68 12.07 2.05
C LEU A 97 -10.74 12.40 0.99
N PHE A 98 -10.61 11.80 -0.18
CA PHE A 98 -11.64 11.80 -1.23
C PHE A 98 -12.20 10.39 -1.46
N PRO A 99 -13.52 10.27 -1.74
CA PRO A 99 -14.13 8.98 -2.00
C PRO A 99 -13.61 8.36 -3.31
N PRO A 100 -13.74 7.03 -3.50
CA PRO A 100 -13.28 6.34 -4.70
C PRO A 100 -13.95 6.78 -6.01
N SER A 101 -15.06 7.53 -5.92
CA SER A 101 -15.73 8.12 -7.09
C SER A 101 -14.96 9.28 -7.70
N PHE A 102 -13.97 9.83 -6.98
CA PHE A 102 -13.08 10.85 -7.53
C PHE A 102 -12.13 10.23 -8.52
N SER A 103 -12.06 10.81 -9.73
CA SER A 103 -11.10 10.39 -10.73
C SER A 103 -9.67 10.63 -10.23
N LYS A 104 -8.74 9.83 -10.74
CA LYS A 104 -7.31 9.94 -10.42
C LYS A 104 -6.76 11.31 -10.83
N GLU A 105 -7.21 11.84 -11.96
CA GLU A 105 -6.79 13.11 -12.53
C GLU A 105 -7.14 14.27 -11.60
N VAL A 106 -8.35 14.24 -11.03
CA VAL A 106 -8.84 15.26 -10.09
C VAL A 106 -8.18 15.07 -8.72
N ALA A 107 -8.17 13.86 -8.17
CA ALA A 107 -7.60 13.61 -6.84
C ALA A 107 -6.10 13.95 -6.79
N LYS A 108 -5.33 13.56 -7.81
CA LYS A 108 -3.91 13.94 -7.92
C LYS A 108 -3.70 15.39 -8.36
N GLY A 109 -4.76 16.09 -8.77
CA GLY A 109 -4.67 17.47 -9.27
C GLY A 109 -3.71 17.61 -10.45
N LYS A 110 -3.66 16.62 -11.35
CA LYS A 110 -2.68 16.58 -12.46
C LYS A 110 -2.70 17.86 -13.31
N LYS A 111 -3.87 18.49 -13.46
CA LYS A 111 -4.06 19.76 -14.20
C LYS A 111 -3.41 20.97 -13.52
N TYR A 112 -3.25 20.92 -12.20
CA TYR A 112 -2.71 22.02 -11.39
C TYR A 112 -1.25 21.81 -11.03
N LYS A 113 -0.67 20.66 -11.40
CA LYS A 113 0.72 20.33 -11.14
C LYS A 113 1.57 20.84 -12.31
N GLU A 114 2.45 21.78 -12.02
CA GLU A 114 3.44 22.26 -12.99
C GLU A 114 4.42 21.14 -13.37
N LYS A 115 4.96 21.22 -14.58
CA LYS A 115 5.92 20.22 -15.07
C LYS A 115 7.21 20.32 -14.23
N GLY A 116 7.60 19.21 -13.60
CA GLY A 116 8.77 19.16 -12.73
C GLY A 116 8.50 19.57 -11.28
N ALA A 117 7.25 19.88 -10.93
CA ALA A 117 6.89 20.19 -9.54
C ALA A 117 6.97 18.94 -8.64
N ASP A 118 7.32 19.17 -7.39
CA ASP A 118 7.48 18.13 -6.37
C ASP A 118 6.21 17.29 -6.20
N ASP A 119 6.39 15.99 -5.93
CA ASP A 119 5.30 15.06 -5.58
C ASP A 119 5.16 14.85 -4.07
N GLU A 120 5.46 15.89 -3.31
CA GLU A 120 5.51 15.85 -1.85
C GLU A 120 4.18 16.28 -1.21
N ALA A 121 3.88 15.74 -0.02
CA ALA A 121 2.65 16.08 0.71
C ALA A 121 2.53 17.59 0.95
N VAL A 122 3.61 18.24 1.40
CA VAL A 122 3.62 19.69 1.65
C VAL A 122 3.31 20.49 0.39
N HIS A 123 3.84 20.09 -0.77
CA HIS A 123 3.57 20.72 -2.05
C HIS A 123 2.11 20.54 -2.45
N TYR A 124 1.57 19.33 -2.29
CA TYR A 124 0.16 19.03 -2.54
C TYR A 124 -0.78 19.90 -1.69
N PHE A 125 -0.55 19.97 -0.37
CA PHE A 125 -1.37 20.78 0.53
C PHE A 125 -1.29 22.28 0.25
N LYS A 126 -0.11 22.78 -0.15
CA LYS A 126 0.13 24.21 -0.35
C LYS A 126 -0.35 24.73 -1.71
N TYR A 127 -0.15 23.96 -2.77
CA TYR A 127 -0.35 24.44 -4.15
C TYR A 127 -1.46 23.70 -4.91
N ILE A 128 -1.59 22.39 -4.73
CA ILE A 128 -2.50 21.57 -5.54
C ILE A 128 -3.91 21.55 -4.94
N TYR A 129 -4.04 21.21 -3.66
CA TYR A 129 -5.33 21.07 -2.99
C TYR A 129 -6.19 22.35 -3.04
N PRO A 130 -5.65 23.57 -2.80
CA PRO A 130 -6.44 24.79 -2.95
C PRO A 130 -6.98 25.01 -4.37
N GLN A 131 -6.24 24.60 -5.40
CA GLN A 131 -6.68 24.70 -6.79
C GLN A 131 -7.80 23.71 -7.10
N ILE A 132 -7.72 22.49 -6.58
CA ILE A 132 -8.81 21.51 -6.68
C ILE A 132 -10.07 22.07 -6.03
N LEU A 133 -9.99 22.62 -4.81
CA LEU A 133 -11.14 23.21 -4.11
C LEU A 133 -11.77 24.40 -4.85
N LYS A 134 -10.96 25.18 -5.58
CA LYS A 134 -11.42 26.35 -6.31
C LYS A 134 -12.11 25.99 -7.63
N ASN A 135 -11.64 24.96 -8.32
CA ASN A 135 -11.98 24.72 -9.72
C ASN A 135 -12.79 23.45 -9.96
N GLU A 136 -12.84 22.52 -9.00
CA GLU A 136 -13.57 21.25 -9.12
C GLU A 136 -14.76 21.23 -8.15
N ASN A 137 -15.91 20.66 -8.57
CA ASN A 137 -17.07 20.55 -7.69
C ASN A 137 -16.88 19.38 -6.70
N ILE A 138 -16.40 19.69 -5.48
CA ILE A 138 -16.13 18.68 -4.45
C ILE A 138 -17.20 18.69 -3.36
N GLU A 139 -18.28 17.95 -3.60
CA GLU A 139 -19.38 17.81 -2.63
C GLU A 139 -19.00 16.93 -1.43
N LYS A 140 -18.19 15.89 -1.64
CA LYS A 140 -17.83 14.92 -0.60
C LYS A 140 -16.32 14.80 -0.43
N ARG A 141 -15.81 15.33 0.68
CA ARG A 141 -14.42 15.19 1.16
C ARG A 141 -14.38 15.18 2.68
N TYR A 142 -13.32 14.64 3.24
CA TYR A 142 -13.04 14.75 4.68
C TYR A 142 -11.69 15.43 4.87
N GLU A 143 -11.66 16.45 5.72
CA GLU A 143 -10.44 17.14 6.12
C GLU A 143 -10.45 17.28 7.64
N PHE A 144 -9.40 16.79 8.31
CA PHE A 144 -9.31 16.82 9.76
C PHE A 144 -7.87 16.74 10.26
N VAL A 145 -7.67 17.03 11.54
CA VAL A 145 -6.40 16.84 12.24
C VAL A 145 -6.54 15.67 13.20
N GLN A 146 -5.72 14.65 12.99
CA GLN A 146 -5.54 13.52 13.90
C GLN A 146 -4.62 13.94 15.05
N ARG A 147 -5.04 13.68 16.28
CA ARG A 147 -4.32 13.97 17.52
C ARG A 147 -3.59 12.74 18.09
N PRO A 148 -2.64 12.92 19.01
CA PRO A 148 -2.02 11.81 19.73
C PRO A 148 -3.07 10.88 20.38
N GLY A 149 -2.89 9.58 20.24
CA GLY A 149 -3.81 8.53 20.71
C GLY A 149 -4.95 8.20 19.75
N GLU A 150 -5.24 9.03 18.75
CA GLU A 150 -6.33 8.77 17.80
C GLU A 150 -5.92 7.76 16.72
N THR A 151 -6.87 6.90 16.33
CA THR A 151 -6.71 5.94 15.23
C THR A 151 -7.63 6.28 14.07
N VAL A 152 -7.06 6.53 12.91
CA VAL A 152 -7.78 6.77 11.65
C VAL A 152 -7.95 5.45 10.91
N PHE A 153 -9.16 5.17 10.44
CA PHE A 153 -9.45 4.07 9.51
C PHE A 153 -9.58 4.62 8.08
N VAL A 154 -8.86 4.03 7.14
CA VAL A 154 -8.88 4.38 5.73
C VAL A 154 -9.47 3.21 4.94
N PRO A 155 -10.70 3.31 4.41
CA PRO A 155 -11.26 2.26 3.58
C PRO A 155 -10.49 2.16 2.26
N GLY A 156 -10.37 0.94 1.72
CA GLY A 156 -9.62 0.76 0.48
C GLY A 156 -10.20 1.54 -0.71
N ARG A 157 -9.31 2.02 -1.59
CA ARG A 157 -9.56 2.93 -2.73
C ARG A 157 -9.92 4.37 -2.37
N TRP A 158 -9.88 4.76 -1.09
CA TRP A 158 -10.00 6.17 -0.74
C TRP A 158 -8.69 6.87 -1.01
N TRP A 159 -8.76 7.96 -1.78
CA TRP A 159 -7.64 8.86 -1.98
C TRP A 159 -7.35 9.55 -0.67
N HIS A 160 -6.10 9.55 -0.22
CA HIS A 160 -5.73 10.19 1.04
C HIS A 160 -4.33 10.80 0.99
N CYS A 161 -4.19 11.96 1.62
CA CYS A 161 -2.95 12.72 1.74
C CYS A 161 -2.75 13.10 3.20
N VAL A 162 -1.52 12.98 3.69
CA VAL A 162 -1.18 13.15 5.10
C VAL A 162 0.01 14.07 5.26
N LEU A 163 -0.13 15.12 6.07
CA LEU A 163 0.94 16.07 6.40
C LEU A 163 1.18 16.07 7.91
N ASN A 164 2.44 15.92 8.31
CA ASN A 164 2.86 16.04 9.71
C ASN A 164 2.95 17.52 10.09
N LEU A 165 2.17 17.92 11.09
CA LEU A 165 2.09 19.32 11.54
C LEU A 165 3.18 19.68 12.56
N ASP A 166 3.75 18.68 13.21
CA ASP A 166 4.84 18.72 14.19
C ASP A 166 5.64 17.40 14.12
N GLU A 167 6.50 17.13 15.10
CA GLU A 167 7.20 15.85 15.22
C GLU A 167 6.22 14.72 15.53
N THR A 168 6.09 13.79 14.59
CA THR A 168 5.14 12.67 14.69
C THR A 168 5.81 11.32 14.84
N ILE A 169 5.18 10.47 15.64
CA ILE A 169 5.46 9.03 15.71
C ILE A 169 4.13 8.32 15.51
N ALA A 170 4.04 7.39 14.56
CA ALA A 170 2.83 6.66 14.27
C ALA A 170 3.10 5.23 13.84
N ILE A 171 2.08 4.38 13.98
CA ILE A 171 2.04 3.02 13.44
C ILE A 171 0.87 2.94 12.48
N THR A 172 1.12 2.39 11.29
CA THR A 172 0.06 2.11 10.31
C THR A 172 0.15 0.68 9.81
N GLN A 173 -1.00 0.07 9.50
CA GLN A 173 -1.04 -1.23 8.84
C GLN A 173 -2.10 -1.32 7.77
N ASN A 174 -1.75 -1.99 6.68
CA ASN A 174 -2.65 -2.37 5.61
C ASN A 174 -3.10 -3.81 5.84
N TYR A 175 -4.39 -4.07 5.68
CA TYR A 175 -4.97 -5.36 5.97
C TYR A 175 -6.09 -5.71 5.00
N THR A 176 -6.38 -7.02 4.92
CA THR A 176 -7.53 -7.53 4.21
C THR A 176 -8.34 -8.47 5.09
N ASN A 177 -9.66 -8.29 5.10
CA ASN A 177 -10.57 -9.08 5.90
C ASN A 177 -11.82 -9.42 5.09
N ARG A 178 -12.82 -10.02 5.75
CA ARG A 178 -14.09 -10.40 5.13
C ARG A 178 -14.76 -9.26 4.35
N GLY A 179 -14.68 -8.03 4.86
CA GLY A 179 -15.36 -6.85 4.32
C GLY A 179 -14.71 -6.27 3.06
N ASN A 180 -13.42 -6.49 2.84
CA ASN A 180 -12.71 -5.98 1.66
C ASN A 180 -12.12 -7.05 0.74
N PHE A 181 -12.20 -8.34 1.12
CA PHE A 181 -11.53 -9.43 0.43
C PHE A 181 -11.79 -9.50 -1.07
N GLU A 182 -13.04 -9.36 -1.52
CA GLU A 182 -13.36 -9.49 -2.94
C GLU A 182 -12.59 -8.47 -3.79
N ARG A 183 -12.54 -7.22 -3.32
CA ARG A 183 -11.81 -6.15 -3.98
C ARG A 183 -10.30 -6.43 -3.98
N VAL A 184 -9.75 -6.82 -2.83
CA VAL A 184 -8.32 -7.12 -2.69
C VAL A 184 -7.90 -8.31 -3.54
N TRP A 185 -8.73 -9.36 -3.57
CA TRP A 185 -8.51 -10.56 -4.39
C TRP A 185 -8.46 -10.22 -5.87
N ARG A 186 -9.45 -9.45 -6.36
CA ARG A 186 -9.53 -9.00 -7.77
C ARG A 186 -8.28 -8.25 -8.21
N ASP A 187 -7.78 -7.34 -7.37
CA ASP A 187 -6.59 -6.54 -7.70
C ASP A 187 -5.31 -7.39 -7.56
N THR A 188 -5.23 -8.25 -6.53
CA THR A 188 -4.08 -9.13 -6.29
C THR A 188 -3.86 -10.11 -7.43
N ARG A 189 -4.91 -10.79 -7.91
CA ARG A 189 -4.79 -11.78 -9.00
C ARG A 189 -4.42 -11.16 -10.35
N LYS A 190 -4.70 -9.87 -10.55
CA LYS A 190 -4.26 -9.11 -11.73
C LYS A 190 -2.83 -8.59 -11.59
N ALA A 191 -2.56 -7.85 -10.52
CA ALA A 191 -1.29 -7.13 -10.32
C ALA A 191 -0.14 -8.03 -9.82
N ARG A 192 -0.43 -9.08 -9.06
CA ARG A 192 0.56 -9.94 -8.39
C ARG A 192 0.28 -11.42 -8.66
N LYS A 193 0.23 -11.79 -9.95
CA LYS A 193 -0.16 -13.12 -10.45
C LYS A 193 0.46 -14.30 -9.68
N LYS A 194 1.79 -14.33 -9.53
CA LYS A 194 2.51 -15.39 -8.79
C LYS A 194 2.10 -15.46 -7.31
N MET A 195 1.92 -14.31 -6.67
CA MET A 195 1.46 -14.22 -5.28
C MET A 195 0.03 -14.72 -5.13
N ALA A 196 -0.87 -14.35 -6.05
CA ALA A 196 -2.26 -14.77 -6.03
C ALA A 196 -2.41 -16.30 -6.12
N VAL A 197 -1.60 -16.95 -6.98
CA VAL A 197 -1.58 -18.42 -7.09
C VAL A 197 -1.07 -19.07 -5.80
N LYS A 198 -0.03 -18.51 -5.16
CA LYS A 198 0.43 -18.98 -3.84
C LYS A 198 -0.66 -18.78 -2.78
N TRP A 199 -1.32 -17.62 -2.79
CA TRP A 199 -2.33 -17.26 -1.81
C TRP A 199 -3.53 -18.19 -1.87
N ILE A 200 -4.11 -18.43 -3.05
CA ILE A 200 -5.27 -19.33 -3.20
C ILE A 200 -4.94 -20.79 -2.84
N ARG A 201 -3.72 -21.25 -3.13
CA ARG A 201 -3.25 -22.58 -2.70
C ARG A 201 -3.17 -22.68 -1.18
N LYS A 202 -2.63 -21.66 -0.52
CA LYS A 202 -2.58 -21.61 0.95
C LYS A 202 -3.97 -21.43 1.57
N MET A 203 -4.88 -20.68 0.95
CA MET A 203 -6.29 -20.63 1.38
C MET A 203 -6.89 -22.03 1.39
N LYS A 204 -6.74 -22.80 0.29
CA LYS A 204 -7.28 -24.18 0.22
C LYS A 204 -6.83 -25.07 1.38
N GLN A 205 -5.61 -24.86 1.87
CA GLN A 205 -5.01 -25.63 2.96
C GLN A 205 -5.40 -25.13 4.36
N ASN A 206 -5.59 -23.82 4.55
CA ASN A 206 -5.68 -23.20 5.88
C ASN A 206 -7.04 -22.53 6.17
N ASP A 207 -7.80 -22.18 5.13
CA ASP A 207 -9.10 -21.52 5.21
C ASP A 207 -9.93 -21.85 3.94
N TYR A 208 -10.65 -22.97 4.03
CA TYR A 208 -11.41 -23.50 2.89
C TYR A 208 -12.60 -22.61 2.50
N ASP A 209 -13.17 -21.86 3.43
CA ASP A 209 -14.27 -20.94 3.14
C ASP A 209 -13.78 -19.73 2.35
N LEU A 210 -12.63 -19.16 2.72
CA LEU A 210 -11.97 -18.11 1.96
C LEU A 210 -11.58 -18.59 0.55
N TYR A 211 -11.09 -19.83 0.44
CA TYR A 211 -10.81 -20.46 -0.85
C TYR A 211 -12.07 -20.56 -1.73
N LYS A 212 -13.18 -21.09 -1.21
CA LYS A 212 -14.45 -21.18 -1.95
C LYS A 212 -14.90 -19.81 -2.45
N ARG A 213 -14.81 -18.78 -1.60
CA ARG A 213 -15.14 -17.41 -1.97
C ARG A 213 -14.26 -16.89 -3.11
N ALA A 214 -12.95 -17.14 -3.07
CA ALA A 214 -12.03 -16.76 -4.14
C ALA A 214 -12.38 -17.42 -5.48
N ILE A 215 -12.73 -18.72 -5.46
CA ILE A 215 -13.16 -19.47 -6.64
C ILE A 215 -14.48 -18.95 -7.19
N GLU A 216 -15.45 -18.66 -6.33
CA GLU A 216 -16.73 -18.08 -6.73
C GLU A 216 -16.55 -16.71 -7.41
N ILE A 217 -15.68 -15.85 -6.84
CA ILE A 217 -15.34 -14.56 -7.45
C ILE A 217 -14.73 -14.77 -8.85
N ASN A 218 -13.78 -15.70 -9.00
CA ASN A 218 -13.20 -16.04 -10.30
C ASN A 218 -14.24 -16.56 -11.29
N LYS A 219 -15.18 -17.40 -10.84
CA LYS A 219 -16.26 -17.91 -11.69
C LYS A 219 -17.18 -16.78 -12.15
N LYS A 220 -17.54 -15.86 -11.25
CA LYS A 220 -18.45 -14.74 -11.51
C LYS A 220 -17.94 -13.79 -12.60
N ASP A 221 -16.62 -13.64 -12.71
CA ASP A 221 -16.00 -12.74 -13.71
C ASP A 221 -15.18 -13.46 -14.77
N GLY A 222 -15.32 -14.79 -14.87
CA GLY A 222 -14.59 -15.60 -15.86
C GLY A 222 -13.06 -15.51 -15.75
N PHE A 223 -12.52 -15.14 -14.59
CA PHE A 223 -11.08 -14.92 -14.46
C PHE A 223 -10.31 -16.23 -14.41
N LEU A 224 -9.48 -16.44 -15.43
CA LEU A 224 -8.52 -17.54 -15.46
C LEU A 224 -7.28 -17.21 -14.62
N MET A 225 -7.02 -18.04 -13.62
CA MET A 225 -5.82 -17.88 -12.77
C MET A 225 -4.54 -18.12 -13.57
N TYR A 226 -3.49 -17.39 -13.20
CA TYR A 226 -2.17 -17.55 -13.79
C TYR A 226 -1.64 -18.97 -13.58
N ASP A 227 -1.11 -19.58 -14.64
CA ASP A 227 -0.57 -20.93 -14.61
C ASP A 227 0.95 -20.90 -14.38
N LEU A 228 1.39 -21.42 -13.24
CA LEU A 228 2.81 -21.52 -12.90
C LEU A 228 3.52 -22.65 -13.66
N ALA A 229 2.80 -23.65 -14.19
CA ALA A 229 3.41 -24.76 -14.93
C ALA A 229 3.93 -24.30 -16.30
N LYS A 230 3.18 -23.43 -16.98
CA LYS A 230 3.54 -22.84 -18.30
C LYS A 230 4.76 -21.92 -18.29
N MET A 231 5.31 -21.58 -17.12
CA MET A 231 6.50 -20.73 -17.00
C MET A 231 7.79 -21.53 -16.70
N LYS A 232 7.70 -22.86 -16.50
CA LYS A 232 8.89 -23.70 -16.32
C LYS A 232 9.72 -23.82 -17.61
N ASP A 233 9.15 -23.47 -18.76
CA ASP A 233 9.81 -23.53 -20.07
C ASP A 233 10.48 -22.20 -20.48
N ILE A 234 10.57 -21.22 -19.57
CA ILE A 234 11.36 -20.01 -19.77
C ILE A 234 12.63 -20.17 -18.94
N GLU A 235 13.69 -20.71 -19.55
CA GLU A 235 15.03 -20.70 -18.99
C GLU A 235 15.42 -19.25 -18.66
N TRP A 236 15.61 -18.99 -17.36
CA TRP A 236 16.26 -17.78 -16.91
C TRP A 236 17.78 -17.94 -17.17
N PRO A 237 18.48 -16.94 -17.72
CA PRO A 237 19.88 -17.07 -18.09
C PRO A 237 20.77 -16.95 -16.84
N TYR A 238 20.69 -17.95 -15.95
CA TYR A 238 21.72 -18.32 -14.99
C TYR A 238 21.50 -19.79 -14.63
N SER A 239 21.89 -20.67 -15.56
CA SER A 239 22.24 -22.04 -15.25
C SER A 239 23.53 -22.02 -14.43
N ALA A 240 23.44 -22.26 -13.13
CA ALA A 240 24.58 -22.65 -12.31
C ALA A 240 24.45 -24.13 -12.01
N SER A 241 25.24 -24.93 -12.71
CA SER A 241 25.50 -26.33 -12.43
C SER A 241 26.17 -26.48 -11.06
N SER A 242 25.87 -27.59 -10.40
CA SER A 242 26.37 -27.96 -9.08
C SER A 242 27.86 -28.32 -9.05
N SER A 243 28.61 -27.83 -8.08
CA SER A 243 29.62 -28.64 -7.36
C SER A 243 30.04 -28.00 -6.03
N SER A 244 30.36 -28.85 -5.07
CA SER A 244 30.68 -28.61 -3.66
C SER A 244 32.11 -28.12 -3.41
N SER A 245 32.32 -27.20 -2.46
CA SER A 245 33.25 -27.32 -1.30
C SER A 245 33.56 -25.98 -0.60
N SER A 246 33.52 -26.03 0.74
CA SER A 246 34.24 -25.27 1.79
C SER A 246 34.56 -23.76 1.71
N SER A 247 34.34 -23.13 2.87
CA SER A 247 35.04 -21.98 3.50
C SER A 247 34.37 -20.60 3.46
N SER A 248 34.15 -20.08 4.67
CA SER A 248 33.94 -18.70 5.13
C SER A 248 34.25 -17.56 4.15
N THR A 249 33.33 -16.59 4.02
CA THR A 249 33.40 -15.24 4.65
C THR A 249 32.29 -14.32 4.12
N SER A 250 31.80 -13.45 5.01
CA SER A 250 31.13 -12.15 4.75
C SER A 250 30.07 -12.05 3.65
N LEU A 251 28.79 -12.12 4.04
CA LEU A 251 27.69 -11.60 3.24
C LEU A 251 27.50 -10.11 3.53
N SER A 252 27.91 -9.30 2.56
CA SER A 252 27.59 -7.88 2.43
C SER A 252 26.10 -7.68 2.14
N ASP A 253 25.58 -6.60 2.73
CA ASP A 253 24.22 -6.08 2.58
C ASP A 253 23.81 -5.92 1.11
N TYR A 254 22.62 -6.42 0.76
CA TYR A 254 21.89 -5.99 -0.43
C TYR A 254 20.54 -5.44 0.00
N ASP A 255 20.47 -4.11 0.07
CA ASP A 255 19.24 -3.33 0.17
C ASP A 255 18.42 -3.50 -1.12
N PHE A 256 17.17 -3.96 -0.99
CA PHE A 256 16.20 -3.90 -2.08
C PHE A 256 15.54 -2.51 -2.06
N GLU A 257 15.99 -1.63 -2.95
CA GLU A 257 15.25 -0.41 -3.29
C GLU A 257 13.90 -0.80 -3.90
N TYR A 258 12.83 -0.37 -3.25
CA TYR A 258 11.49 -0.34 -3.82
C TYR A 258 11.49 0.75 -4.90
N SER A 259 11.65 0.37 -6.17
CA SER A 259 11.20 1.24 -7.24
C SER A 259 9.66 1.21 -7.24
N ASP A 260 9.07 2.40 -7.16
CA ASP A 260 7.65 2.62 -7.30
C ASP A 260 7.12 1.87 -8.51
N ILE A 261 6.32 0.83 -8.27
CA ILE A 261 5.53 0.23 -9.33
C ILE A 261 4.43 1.24 -9.61
N ASP A 262 4.70 2.02 -10.65
CA ASP A 262 3.77 2.97 -11.23
C ASP A 262 2.51 2.19 -11.64
N MET A 263 1.44 2.34 -10.84
CA MET A 263 0.10 1.82 -11.12
C MET A 263 -0.52 2.51 -12.35
N ASP A 264 0.24 3.37 -13.04
CA ASP A 264 -0.14 4.14 -14.21
C ASP A 264 -0.23 3.30 -15.50
N ASN A 265 0.28 2.06 -15.52
CA ASN A 265 0.29 1.18 -16.71
C ASN A 265 -0.72 0.01 -16.70
N ILE A 266 -1.78 0.08 -15.90
CA ILE A 266 -2.92 -0.84 -16.08
C ILE A 266 -3.94 -0.16 -17.00
N GLU A 267 -3.76 -0.33 -18.31
CA GLU A 267 -4.80 -0.02 -19.29
C GLU A 267 -6.06 -0.84 -18.95
N TYR A 268 -7.14 -0.13 -18.62
CA TYR A 268 -8.47 -0.70 -18.59
C TYR A 268 -8.94 -0.80 -20.04
N ASN A 269 -8.81 -1.98 -20.67
CA ASN A 269 -9.51 -2.25 -21.92
C ASN A 269 -11.02 -2.10 -21.68
N LYS A 270 -11.58 -1.01 -22.22
CA LYS A 270 -13.02 -0.74 -22.35
C LYS A 270 -13.48 -1.16 -23.74
N GLU A 271 -13.37 -2.44 -24.08
CA GLU A 271 -14.05 -2.99 -25.25
C GLU A 271 -14.54 -4.39 -24.88
N ASP A 272 -15.81 -4.45 -24.46
CA ASP A 272 -16.73 -5.59 -24.62
C ASP A 272 -18.04 -5.24 -23.91
N ILE A 273 -18.70 -4.19 -24.38
CA ILE A 273 -20.16 -4.04 -24.23
C ILE A 273 -20.71 -4.28 -25.63
N ASN A 274 -20.95 -5.54 -25.97
CA ASN A 274 -21.74 -5.88 -27.14
C ASN A 274 -23.20 -6.04 -26.68
N GLU A 275 -24.02 -5.10 -27.14
CA GLU A 275 -25.48 -5.14 -27.10
C GLU A 275 -25.96 -6.45 -27.71
N LYS A 276 -26.73 -7.22 -26.93
CA LYS A 276 -27.63 -8.24 -27.49
C LYS A 276 -29.04 -7.76 -27.25
N GLU A 277 -29.63 -7.19 -28.30
CA GLU A 277 -31.07 -7.11 -28.48
C GLU A 277 -31.68 -8.51 -28.31
N VAL A 278 -32.56 -8.67 -27.33
CA VAL A 278 -33.49 -9.79 -27.27
C VAL A 278 -34.85 -9.26 -27.70
N LYS A 279 -35.22 -9.55 -28.96
CA LYS A 279 -36.59 -9.42 -29.45
C LYS A 279 -37.45 -10.47 -28.75
N LEU A 280 -38.41 -10.03 -27.96
CA LEU A 280 -39.54 -10.84 -27.50
C LEU A 280 -40.66 -10.72 -28.54
N LYS A 281 -41.13 -11.87 -29.03
CA LYS A 281 -42.50 -12.04 -29.53
C LYS A 281 -43.39 -12.38 -28.36
#